data_AF-A0A7Z7FDI3-F1
#
_entry.id   AF-A0A7Z7FDI3-F1
#
_cell.length_a   1.000
_cell.length_b   1.000
_cell.length_c   1.000
_cell.angle_alpha   90.00
_cell.angle_beta   90.00
_cell.angle_gamma   90.00
#
_symmetry.space_group_name_H-M   'P 1'
#
loop_
_entity.id
_entity.type
_entity.pdbx_description
1 polymer ?
#
loop_
_entity_poly.entity_id
_entity_poly.type
_entity_poly.pdbx_seq_one_letter_code
_entity_poly.pdbx_strand_id
1 'polypeptide(L)'
;MAASGVYHKHNYLKYKIFDGMINNHFPKYASPNEIAEMINEEPEKVRDGLKRYLHYGYVGRRRGKCPIKNRIMWKYRVTMLGIQTYMNLHGLYVQGRELNLRKRERGGVPQKIDSYMGLTRAGYEKMISERQ
;
A
#
# COMPACT_ATOMS: atom_id res chain seq x y z
N MET A 1 -0.39 6.71 -25.43
CA MET A 1 -0.97 5.51 -24.78
C MET A 1 -1.05 5.75 -23.28
N ALA A 2 -2.26 5.91 -22.73
CA ALA A 2 -2.46 6.23 -21.32
C ALA A 2 -2.05 5.03 -20.44
N ALA A 3 -0.90 5.13 -19.76
CA ALA A 3 -0.53 4.18 -18.72
C ALA A 3 -1.68 4.14 -17.68
N SER A 4 -2.35 2.99 -17.69
CA SER A 4 -3.72 2.77 -17.27
C SER A 4 -3.83 2.73 -15.75
N GLY A 5 -4.88 3.33 -15.18
CA GLY A 5 -5.06 3.51 -13.74
C GLY A 5 -4.97 2.22 -12.89
N VAL A 6 -5.09 1.05 -13.53
CA VAL A 6 -4.94 -0.28 -12.93
C VAL A 6 -3.50 -0.52 -12.41
N TYR A 7 -2.47 -0.13 -13.17
CA TYR A 7 -1.07 -0.33 -12.79
C TYR A 7 -0.71 0.42 -11.49
N HIS A 8 -1.19 1.65 -11.37
CA HIS A 8 -0.96 2.49 -10.21
C HIS A 8 -1.73 2.01 -8.97
N LYS A 9 -2.97 1.50 -9.12
CA LYS A 9 -3.74 0.91 -8.01
C LYS A 9 -3.04 -0.32 -7.42
N HIS A 10 -2.48 -1.18 -8.26
CA HIS A 10 -1.71 -2.35 -7.80
C HIS A 10 -0.41 -1.97 -7.12
N ASN A 11 0.29 -0.94 -7.60
CA ASN A 11 1.49 -0.43 -6.93
C ASN A 11 1.16 0.28 -5.61
N TYR A 12 -0.01 0.90 -5.49
CA TYR A 12 -0.44 1.50 -4.23
C TYR A 12 -0.75 0.46 -3.15
N LEU A 13 -1.48 -0.62 -3.48
CA LEU A 13 -1.68 -1.73 -2.54
C LEU A 13 -0.35 -2.37 -2.13
N LYS A 14 0.57 -2.57 -3.09
CA LYS A 14 1.93 -3.06 -2.82
C LYS A 14 2.66 -2.14 -1.84
N TYR A 15 2.60 -0.83 -2.09
CA TYR A 15 3.18 0.19 -1.21
C TYR A 15 2.59 0.09 0.20
N LYS A 16 1.25 0.11 0.35
CA LYS A 16 0.60 -0.02 1.67
C LYS A 16 1.04 -1.27 2.41
N ILE A 17 1.04 -2.43 1.75
CA ILE A 17 1.46 -3.70 2.35
C ILE A 17 2.91 -3.63 2.83
N PHE A 18 3.83 -3.13 2.00
CA PHE A 18 5.24 -3.05 2.40
C PHE A 18 5.47 -2.01 3.49
N ASP A 19 4.81 -0.85 3.42
CA ASP A 19 4.85 0.20 4.44
C ASP A 19 4.38 -0.34 5.79
N GLY A 20 3.22 -1.00 5.82
CA GLY A 20 2.67 -1.60 7.02
C GLY A 20 3.58 -2.67 7.61
N MET A 21 4.13 -3.55 6.77
CA MET A 21 5.05 -4.60 7.22
C MET A 21 6.39 -4.05 7.72
N ILE A 22 6.95 -3.03 7.07
CA ILE A 22 8.25 -2.45 7.41
C ILE A 22 8.14 -1.61 8.68
N ASN A 23 7.18 -0.69 8.75
CA ASN A 23 7.09 0.27 9.85
C ASN A 23 6.49 -0.32 11.13
N ASN A 24 5.61 -1.33 11.03
CA ASN A 24 4.90 -1.86 12.20
C ASN A 24 5.34 -3.26 12.64
N HIS A 25 6.11 -3.98 11.80
CA HIS A 25 6.34 -5.41 12.07
C HIS A 25 7.72 -5.95 11.71
N PHE A 26 8.56 -5.21 10.99
CA PHE A 26 9.89 -5.68 10.64
C PHE A 26 10.79 -5.78 11.89
N PRO A 27 11.65 -6.83 12.01
CA PRO A 27 11.93 -7.93 11.07
C PRO A 27 11.10 -9.21 11.28
N LYS A 28 9.92 -9.12 11.91
CA LYS A 28 9.07 -10.27 12.25
C LYS A 28 8.20 -10.70 11.05
N TYR A 29 7.65 -11.91 11.15
CA TYR A 29 6.70 -12.42 10.14
C TYR A 29 5.25 -12.18 10.57
N ALA A 30 4.44 -11.65 9.67
CA ALA A 30 3.01 -11.42 9.86
C ALA A 30 2.16 -12.30 8.93
N SER A 31 1.01 -12.74 9.42
CA SER A 31 -0.03 -13.38 8.62
C SER A 31 -0.75 -12.36 7.74
N PRO A 32 -1.46 -12.80 6.67
CA PRO A 32 -2.26 -11.90 5.85
C PRO A 32 -3.27 -11.08 6.64
N ASN A 33 -3.86 -11.64 7.70
CA ASN A 33 -4.84 -10.93 8.53
C ASN A 33 -4.17 -9.84 9.38
N GLU A 34 -3.05 -10.16 10.04
CA GLU A 34 -2.25 -9.17 10.78
C GLU A 34 -1.84 -8.00 9.87
N ILE A 35 -1.42 -8.29 8.62
CA ILE A 35 -1.02 -7.25 7.64
C ILE A 35 -2.23 -6.42 7.20
N ALA A 36 -3.38 -7.07 6.96
CA ALA A 36 -4.60 -6.40 6.53
C ALA A 36 -5.11 -5.40 7.59
N GLU A 37 -5.05 -5.78 8.87
CA GLU A 37 -5.36 -4.90 10.00
C GLU A 37 -4.41 -3.68 10.05
N MET A 38 -3.10 -3.89 9.87
CA MET A 38 -2.11 -2.79 9.88
C MET A 38 -2.39 -1.71 8.83
N ILE A 39 -2.95 -2.09 7.69
CA ILE A 39 -3.13 -1.18 6.54
C ILE A 39 -4.59 -0.83 6.27
N ASN A 40 -5.50 -1.30 7.13
CA ASN A 40 -6.95 -1.19 6.98
C ASN A 40 -7.42 -1.60 5.57
N GLU A 41 -7.17 -2.87 5.21
CA GLU A 41 -7.58 -3.46 3.93
C GLU A 41 -8.24 -4.82 4.13
N GLU A 42 -8.88 -5.36 3.08
CA GLU A 42 -9.44 -6.70 3.10
C GLU A 42 -8.34 -7.79 3.09
N PRO A 43 -8.42 -8.79 4.00
CA PRO A 43 -7.46 -9.89 4.05
C PRO A 43 -7.28 -10.66 2.73
N GLU A 44 -8.33 -10.77 1.92
CA GLU A 44 -8.33 -11.44 0.62
C GLU A 44 -7.40 -10.71 -0.36
N LYS A 45 -7.53 -9.38 -0.46
CA LYS A 45 -6.69 -8.54 -1.34
C LYS A 45 -5.22 -8.63 -0.93
N VAL A 46 -4.95 -8.60 0.38
CA VAL A 46 -3.60 -8.75 0.92
C VAL A 46 -3.03 -10.12 0.59
N ARG A 47 -3.81 -11.20 0.78
CA ARG A 47 -3.39 -12.57 0.49
C ARG A 47 -3.00 -12.76 -0.97
N ASP A 48 -3.79 -12.24 -1.90
CA ASP A 48 -3.50 -12.35 -3.33
C ASP A 48 -2.33 -11.45 -3.77
N GLY A 49 -2.17 -10.29 -3.13
CA GLY A 49 -0.95 -9.49 -3.22
C GLY A 49 0.29 -10.30 -2.81
N LEU A 50 0.28 -10.86 -1.60
CA LEU A 50 1.40 -11.61 -1.03
C LEU A 50 1.79 -12.84 -1.85
N LYS A 51 0.83 -13.57 -2.45
CA LYS A 51 1.13 -14.67 -3.37
C LYS A 51 1.97 -14.21 -4.56
N ARG A 52 1.58 -13.09 -5.20
CA ARG A 52 2.35 -12.50 -6.30
C ARG A 52 3.70 -11.99 -5.84
N TYR A 53 3.76 -11.30 -4.70
CA TYR A 53 5.01 -10.74 -4.19
C TYR A 53 6.01 -11.81 -3.74
N LEU A 54 5.51 -12.96 -3.30
CA LEU A 54 6.33 -14.15 -3.02
C LEU A 54 6.96 -14.69 -4.30
N HIS A 55 6.19 -14.79 -5.39
CA HIS A 55 6.69 -15.25 -6.68
C HIS A 55 7.84 -14.37 -7.21
N TYR A 56 7.76 -13.06 -6.99
CA TYR A 56 8.82 -12.10 -7.37
C TYR A 56 9.93 -11.92 -6.32
N GLY A 57 9.91 -12.67 -5.21
CA GLY A 57 10.97 -12.61 -4.19
C GLY A 57 10.95 -11.39 -3.27
N TYR A 58 9.93 -10.53 -3.34
CA TYR A 58 9.80 -9.36 -2.45
C TYR A 58 9.46 -9.75 -1.00
N VAL A 59 8.81 -10.88 -0.81
CA VAL A 59 8.47 -11.42 0.52
C VAL A 59 8.90 -12.88 0.60
N GLY A 60 9.40 -13.28 1.77
CA GLY A 60 9.56 -14.68 2.14
C GLY A 60 8.33 -15.18 2.91
N ARG A 61 8.05 -16.48 2.85
CA ARG A 61 6.99 -17.11 3.66
C ARG A 61 7.56 -18.20 4.58
N ARG A 62 6.93 -18.39 5.73
CA ARG A 62 7.17 -19.54 6.62
C ARG A 62 5.85 -20.16 7.08
N ARG A 63 5.87 -21.46 7.36
CA ARG A 63 4.75 -22.14 8.03
C ARG A 63 4.76 -21.75 9.51
N GLY A 64 3.58 -21.48 10.05
CA GLY A 64 3.33 -21.34 11.48
C GLY A 64 2.03 -22.03 11.86
N LYS A 65 1.69 -21.98 13.15
CA LYS A 65 0.40 -22.46 13.66
C LYS A 65 -0.49 -21.27 14.03
N CYS A 66 -1.77 -21.35 13.70
CA CYS A 66 -2.78 -20.43 14.22
C CYS A 66 -3.09 -20.81 15.67
N PRO A 67 -2.90 -19.90 16.65
CA PRO A 67 -3.08 -20.22 18.06
C PRO A 67 -4.53 -20.58 18.40
N ILE A 68 -5.51 -19.99 17.71
CA ILE A 68 -6.93 -20.18 18.01
C ILE A 68 -7.48 -21.46 17.38
N LYS A 69 -7.12 -21.73 16.12
CA LYS A 69 -7.74 -22.81 15.32
C LYS A 69 -6.88 -24.08 15.21
N ASN A 70 -5.67 -24.08 15.78
CA ASN A 70 -4.66 -25.13 15.62
C ASN A 70 -4.41 -25.55 14.16
N ARG A 71 -4.63 -24.64 13.20
CA ARG A 71 -4.42 -24.87 11.76
C ARG A 71 -3.07 -24.31 11.31
N ILE A 72 -2.52 -24.90 10.26
CA ILE A 72 -1.34 -24.36 9.58
C ILE A 72 -1.70 -23.00 8.99
N MET A 73 -0.84 -22.01 9.22
CA MET A 73 -0.97 -20.66 8.69
C MET A 73 0.35 -20.19 8.10
N TRP A 74 0.28 -19.56 6.92
CA TRP A 74 1.44 -18.94 6.30
C TRP A 74 1.65 -17.53 6.87
N LYS A 75 2.87 -17.25 7.33
CA LYS A 75 3.29 -15.90 7.69
C LYS A 75 4.37 -15.41 6.72
N TYR A 76 4.41 -14.11 6.49
CA TYR A 76 5.23 -13.45 5.49
C TYR A 76 6.15 -12.42 6.13
N ARG A 77 7.32 -12.22 5.54
CA ARG A 77 8.29 -11.17 5.92
C ARG A 77 8.86 -10.54 4.65
N VAL A 78 9.08 -9.23 4.68
CA VAL A 78 9.72 -8.52 3.58
C VAL A 78 11.19 -8.94 3.45
N THR A 79 11.66 -9.19 2.23
CA THR A 79 13.08 -9.50 1.94
C THR A 79 13.88 -8.21 1.72
N MET A 80 15.20 -8.30 1.56
CA MET A 80 16.01 -7.13 1.17
C MET A 80 15.54 -6.52 -0.16
N LEU A 81 15.19 -7.36 -1.14
CA LEU A 81 14.63 -6.92 -2.42
C LEU A 81 13.27 -6.20 -2.22
N GLY A 82 12.44 -6.72 -1.32
CA GLY A 82 11.19 -6.07 -0.93
C GLY A 82 11.42 -4.69 -0.28
N ILE A 83 12.42 -4.55 0.59
CA ILE A 83 12.79 -3.27 1.22
C ILE A 83 13.26 -2.27 0.17
N GLN A 84 14.12 -2.68 -0.76
CA GLN A 84 14.58 -1.81 -1.85
C GLN A 84 13.39 -1.36 -2.72
N THR A 85 12.47 -2.28 -3.02
CA THR A 85 11.25 -1.98 -3.77
C THR A 85 10.35 -1.00 -3.02
N TYR A 86 10.23 -1.15 -1.69
CA TYR A 86 9.51 -0.21 -0.83
C TYR A 86 10.11 1.19 -0.90
N MET A 87 11.44 1.33 -0.79
CA MET A 87 12.08 2.65 -0.84
C MET A 87 11.78 3.38 -2.16
N ASN A 88 11.80 2.65 -3.28
CA ASN A 88 11.42 3.21 -4.59
C ASN A 88 9.95 3.65 -4.63
N LEU A 89 9.04 2.81 -4.12
CA LEU A 89 7.60 3.14 -4.05
C LEU A 89 7.33 4.32 -3.12
N HIS A 90 8.04 4.40 -1.99
CA HIS A 90 7.94 5.50 -1.04
C HIS A 90 8.41 6.81 -1.67
N GLY A 91 9.53 6.81 -2.40
CA GLY A 91 9.99 7.97 -3.16
C GLY A 91 8.94 8.47 -4.17
N LEU A 92 8.36 7.56 -4.96
CA LEU A 92 7.29 7.90 -5.90
C LEU A 92 6.04 8.45 -5.20
N TYR A 93 5.69 7.89 -4.04
CA TYR A 93 4.56 8.36 -3.23
C TYR A 93 4.80 9.79 -2.72
N VAL A 94 5.97 10.07 -2.15
CA VAL A 94 6.35 11.40 -1.64
C VAL A 94 6.39 12.43 -2.77
N GLN A 95 6.98 12.09 -3.92
CA GLN A 95 7.01 12.97 -5.09
C GLN A 95 5.60 13.32 -5.58
N GLY A 96 4.68 12.35 -5.65
CA GLY A 96 3.31 12.65 -6.05
C GLY A 96 2.54 13.48 -5.02
N ARG A 97 2.81 13.29 -3.72
CA ARG A 97 2.27 14.18 -2.67
C ARG A 97 2.76 15.61 -2.81
N GLU A 98 4.05 15.81 -3.06
CA GLU A 98 4.63 17.14 -3.24
C GLU A 98 4.02 17.85 -4.46
N LEU A 99 3.87 17.12 -5.58
CA LEU A 99 3.19 17.64 -6.77
C LEU A 99 1.74 18.04 -6.47
N ASN A 100 1.02 17.28 -5.65
CA ASN A 100 -0.35 17.61 -5.25
C ASN A 100 -0.41 18.88 -4.40
N LEU A 101 0.53 19.04 -3.45
CA LEU A 101 0.64 20.27 -2.63
C LEU A 101 0.91 21.50 -3.51
N ARG A 102 1.90 21.42 -4.40
CA ARG A 102 2.22 22.52 -5.33
C ARG A 102 1.05 22.88 -6.24
N LYS A 103 0.25 21.90 -6.66
CA LYS A 103 -0.96 22.16 -7.46
C LYS A 103 -2.06 22.81 -6.64
N ARG A 104 -2.27 22.35 -5.41
CA ARG A 104 -3.26 22.93 -4.48
C ARG A 104 -2.97 24.41 -4.22
N GLU A 105 -1.71 24.77 -3.98
CA GLU A 105 -1.27 26.17 -3.81
C GLU A 105 -1.58 27.05 -5.03
N ARG A 106 -1.59 26.45 -6.23
CA ARG A 106 -1.88 27.13 -7.51
C ARG A 106 -3.35 27.04 -7.92
N GLY A 107 -4.25 26.55 -7.06
CA GLY A 107 -5.66 26.35 -7.37
C GLY A 107 -5.95 25.21 -8.37
N GLY A 108 -4.99 24.33 -8.61
CA GLY A 108 -5.11 23.20 -9.54
C GLY A 108 -5.61 21.91 -8.88
N VAL A 109 -6.21 21.02 -9.68
CA VAL A 109 -6.70 19.72 -9.21
C VAL A 109 -5.52 18.76 -8.88
N PRO A 110 -5.54 18.07 -7.73
CA PRO A 110 -4.54 17.07 -7.36
C PRO A 110 -4.43 15.92 -8.38
N GLN A 111 -3.23 15.37 -8.56
CA GLN A 111 -2.96 14.19 -9.37
C GLN A 111 -3.25 12.86 -8.64
N LYS A 112 -3.26 11.79 -9.45
CA LYS A 112 -3.74 10.42 -9.19
C LYS A 112 -3.41 9.79 -7.83
N ILE A 113 -2.37 10.19 -7.10
CA ILE A 113 -2.03 9.56 -5.81
C ILE A 113 -3.16 9.73 -4.78
N ASP A 114 -3.73 10.92 -4.65
CA ASP A 114 -4.84 11.18 -3.72
C ASP A 114 -6.13 10.45 -4.17
N SER A 115 -6.30 10.26 -5.49
CA SER A 115 -7.43 9.48 -6.02
C SER A 115 -7.37 7.99 -5.61
N TYR A 116 -6.16 7.44 -5.36
CA TYR A 116 -6.00 6.08 -4.84
C TYR A 116 -6.25 5.96 -3.34
N MET A 117 -6.23 7.09 -2.62
CA MET A 117 -6.69 7.21 -1.24
C MET A 117 -8.21 7.46 -1.14
N GLY A 118 -8.93 7.51 -2.27
CA GLY A 118 -10.37 7.77 -2.31
C GLY A 118 -10.74 9.26 -2.34
N LEU A 119 -9.77 10.17 -2.41
CA LEU A 119 -10.02 11.60 -2.57
C LEU A 119 -10.31 11.90 -4.04
N THR A 120 -11.59 11.99 -4.38
CA THR A 120 -12.04 12.39 -5.70
C THR A 120 -11.90 13.90 -5.90
N ARG A 121 -11.92 14.35 -7.15
CA ARG A 121 -11.99 15.79 -7.50
C ARG A 121 -13.16 16.48 -6.77
N ALA A 122 -14.32 15.83 -6.72
CA ALA A 122 -15.50 16.33 -6.01
C ALA A 122 -15.28 16.43 -4.49
N GLY A 123 -14.54 15.49 -3.87
CA GLY A 123 -14.17 15.58 -2.46
C GLY A 123 -13.27 16.77 -2.15
N TYR A 124 -12.36 17.10 -3.07
CA TYR A 124 -11.49 18.27 -2.94
C TYR A 124 -12.24 19.59 -3.16
N GLU A 125 -13.09 19.67 -4.18
CA GLU A 125 -13.91 20.85 -4.46
C GLU A 125 -14.83 21.16 -3.26
N LYS A 126 -15.39 20.14 -2.61
CA LYS A 126 -16.19 20.26 -1.38
C LYS A 126 -15.37 20.80 -0.18
N MET A 127 -14.15 20.29 0.03
CA MET A 127 -13.26 20.78 1.10
C MET A 127 -12.81 22.25 0.91
N ILE A 128 -12.73 22.71 -0.34
CA ILE A 128 -12.39 24.12 -0.64
C ILE A 128 -13.62 25.01 -0.40
N SER A 129 -14.82 24.57 -0.79
CA SER A 129 -16.06 25.33 -0.57
C SER A 129 -16.45 25.46 0.90
N GLU A 130 -16.12 24.47 1.74
CA GLU A 130 -16.41 24.48 3.19
C GLU A 130 -15.44 25.36 4.02
N ARG A 131 -14.40 25.92 3.39
CA ARG A 131 -13.42 26.82 4.04
C ARG A 131 -13.60 28.29 3.68
N GLN A 132 -14.56 28.62 2.83
CA GLN A 132 -14.99 29.98 2.51
C GLN A 132 -16.23 30.33 3.33
#